data_AF-A0A6G4ZTM8-F1
#
_entry.id   AF-A0A6G4ZTM8-F1
#
_cell.length_a   1.000
_cell.length_b   1.000
_cell.length_c   1.000
_cell.angle_alpha   90.00
_cell.angle_beta   90.00
_cell.angle_gamma   90.00
#
_symmetry.space_group_name_H-M   'P 1'
#
loop_
_entity.id
_entity.type
_entity.pdbx_description
1 polymer ?
#
loop_
_entity_poly.entity_id
_entity_poly.type
_entity_poly.pdbx_seq_one_letter_code
_entity_poly.pdbx_strand_id
1 'polypeptide(L)'
;TALEKYFEANTRWDLEAMVALQSSINFNGGGHINHSIFWTNLAPEGKGGGGEPQGELAIAINKEFGSFEKFVEKFNSKTVAIQGSGWGWLGFCKKKGVVEIVTCQNQDSLSTKGLVPLLGIDVWEHAYYLQYKNVRPEYLKNIWRVVNWKNVAERFEKAKR
;
A
#
# COMPACT_ATOMS: atom_id res chain seq x y z
N THR A 1 14.74 -20.58 0.92
CA THR A 1 13.83 -19.45 1.24
C THR A 1 12.87 -19.83 2.36
N ALA A 2 12.12 -18.87 2.93
CA ALA A 2 11.11 -19.20 3.95
C ALA A 2 10.02 -20.16 3.43
N LEU A 3 9.68 -20.06 2.14
CA LEU A 3 8.73 -20.97 1.48
C LEU A 3 9.29 -22.38 1.28
N GLU A 4 10.56 -22.52 0.89
CA GLU A 4 11.21 -23.84 0.81
C GLU A 4 11.20 -24.55 2.17
N LYS A 5 11.57 -23.85 3.24
CA LYS A 5 11.53 -24.41 4.60
C LYS A 5 10.11 -24.78 5.03
N TYR A 6 9.11 -24.00 4.63
CA TYR A 6 7.72 -24.30 4.92
C TYR A 6 7.24 -25.54 4.17
N PHE A 7 7.65 -25.69 2.90
CA PHE A 7 7.36 -26.87 2.12
C PHE A 7 7.99 -28.13 2.75
N GLU A 8 9.26 -28.07 3.15
CA GLU A 8 9.94 -29.16 3.87
C GLU A 8 9.30 -29.50 5.22
N ALA A 9 8.81 -28.50 5.96
CA ALA A 9 8.06 -28.73 7.18
C ALA A 9 6.72 -29.43 6.89
N ASN A 10 6.02 -28.99 5.83
CA ASN A 10 4.75 -29.57 5.40
C ASN A 10 4.89 -31.02 4.91
N THR A 11 5.96 -31.36 4.16
CA THR A 11 6.20 -32.75 3.73
C THR A 11 6.46 -33.70 4.90
N ARG A 12 6.98 -33.17 6.01
CA ARG A 12 7.25 -33.92 7.25
C ARG A 12 6.13 -33.82 8.29
N TRP A 13 5.03 -33.12 7.98
CA TRP A 13 3.94 -32.82 8.92
C TRP A 13 4.41 -32.13 10.23
N ASP A 14 5.49 -31.35 10.14
CA ASP A 14 6.05 -30.58 11.26
C ASP A 14 5.28 -29.27 11.44
N LEU A 15 4.16 -29.36 12.18
CA LEU A 15 3.25 -28.22 12.39
C LEU A 15 3.91 -27.08 13.17
N GLU A 16 4.81 -27.38 14.11
CA GLU A 16 5.52 -26.36 14.89
C GLU A 16 6.43 -25.52 13.99
N ALA A 17 7.21 -26.16 13.11
CA ALA A 17 8.03 -25.46 12.14
C ALA A 17 7.19 -24.66 11.14
N MET A 18 6.06 -25.21 10.68
CA MET A 18 5.13 -24.49 9.80
C MET A 18 4.61 -23.20 10.45
N VAL A 19 4.18 -23.28 11.72
CA VAL A 19 3.70 -22.12 12.48
C VAL A 19 4.81 -21.10 12.69
N ALA A 20 6.01 -21.53 13.07
CA ALA A 20 7.16 -20.64 13.28
C ALA A 20 7.56 -19.84 12.03
N LEU A 21 7.36 -20.41 10.84
CA LEU A 21 7.72 -19.77 9.56
C LEU A 21 6.70 -18.73 9.08
N GLN A 22 5.46 -18.72 9.60
CA GLN A 22 4.40 -17.81 9.13
C GLN A 22 4.81 -16.34 9.25
N SER A 23 5.46 -15.95 10.35
CA SER A 23 5.93 -14.58 10.57
C SER A 23 6.92 -14.12 9.49
N SER A 24 7.87 -14.99 9.14
CA SER A 24 8.89 -14.71 8.12
C SER A 24 8.29 -14.66 6.72
N ILE A 25 7.33 -15.53 6.41
CA ILE A 25 6.61 -15.52 5.14
C ILE A 25 5.79 -14.23 5.01
N ASN A 26 5.05 -13.87 6.05
CA ASN A 26 4.25 -12.65 6.05
C ASN A 26 5.13 -11.40 5.90
N PHE A 27 6.20 -11.27 6.69
CA PHE A 27 7.06 -10.09 6.64
C PHE A 27 7.78 -9.92 5.30
N ASN A 28 8.45 -10.97 4.81
CA ASN A 28 9.22 -10.86 3.57
C ASN A 28 8.32 -10.86 2.33
N GLY A 29 7.29 -11.71 2.31
CA GLY A 29 6.33 -11.78 1.21
C GLY A 29 5.50 -10.51 1.10
N GLY A 30 5.02 -9.99 2.24
CA GLY A 30 4.33 -8.71 2.29
C GLY A 30 5.22 -7.55 1.88
N GLY A 31 6.47 -7.51 2.32
CA GLY A 31 7.44 -6.50 1.90
C GLY A 31 7.69 -6.51 0.39
N HIS A 32 7.86 -7.69 -0.20
CA HIS A 32 8.01 -7.84 -1.65
C HIS A 32 6.78 -7.34 -2.41
N ILE A 33 5.57 -7.71 -1.97
CA ILE A 33 4.31 -7.27 -2.59
C ILE A 33 4.17 -5.75 -2.48
N ASN A 34 4.38 -5.20 -1.28
CA ASN A 34 4.20 -3.78 -0.99
C ASN A 34 5.12 -2.91 -1.87
N HIS A 35 6.42 -3.23 -1.92
CA HIS A 35 7.38 -2.48 -2.74
C HIS A 35 7.15 -2.69 -4.25
N SER A 36 6.78 -3.89 -4.70
CA SER A 36 6.44 -4.14 -6.11
C SER A 36 5.29 -3.25 -6.58
N ILE A 37 4.31 -3.00 -5.70
CA ILE A 37 3.19 -2.09 -5.98
C ILE A 37 3.68 -0.64 -5.92
N PHE A 38 4.40 -0.27 -4.87
CA PHE A 38 4.94 1.08 -4.65
C PHE A 38 5.70 1.59 -5.88
N TRP A 39 6.63 0.82 -6.43
CA TRP A 39 7.41 1.26 -7.59
C TRP A 39 6.54 1.57 -8.80
N THR A 40 5.50 0.77 -9.05
CA THR A 40 4.57 1.02 -10.17
C THR A 40 3.60 2.16 -9.90
N ASN A 41 3.36 2.49 -8.62
CA ASN A 41 2.57 3.64 -8.21
C ASN A 41 3.34 4.96 -8.32
N LEU A 42 4.63 4.94 -8.69
CA LEU A 42 5.42 6.14 -8.86
C LEU A 42 5.75 6.38 -10.35
N ALA A 43 5.81 7.66 -10.72
CA ALA A 43 6.34 8.11 -11.99
C ALA A 43 6.94 9.52 -11.82
N PRO A 44 7.87 9.97 -12.68
CA PRO A 44 8.44 11.31 -12.56
C PRO A 44 7.36 12.38 -12.70
N GLU A 45 7.48 13.45 -11.92
CA GLU A 45 6.59 14.61 -11.99
C GLU A 45 6.56 15.18 -13.42
N GLY A 46 5.36 15.43 -13.94
CA GLY A 46 5.17 15.89 -15.32
C GLY A 46 5.39 14.80 -16.39
N LYS A 47 5.78 13.57 -16.01
CA LYS A 47 5.88 12.39 -16.89
C LYS A 47 5.00 11.24 -16.39
N GLY A 48 3.78 11.57 -16.00
CA GLY A 48 2.78 10.63 -15.45
C GLY A 48 2.71 10.59 -13.93
N GLY A 49 3.67 11.22 -13.22
CA GLY A 49 3.59 11.47 -11.79
C GLY A 49 2.86 12.78 -11.48
N GLY A 50 2.07 12.77 -10.40
CA GLY A 50 1.35 13.93 -9.89
C GLY A 50 -0.03 14.11 -10.49
N GLY A 51 -0.65 15.25 -10.20
CA GLY A 51 -2.03 15.54 -10.59
C GLY A 51 -3.06 14.76 -9.77
N GLU A 52 -4.21 14.51 -10.37
CA GLU A 52 -5.37 13.88 -9.74
C GLU A 52 -5.84 12.65 -10.53
N PRO A 53 -6.48 11.66 -9.88
CA PRO A 53 -7.15 10.58 -10.60
C PRO A 53 -8.25 11.14 -11.51
N GLN A 54 -8.54 10.41 -12.59
CA GLN A 54 -9.61 10.75 -13.52
C GLN A 54 -10.57 9.56 -13.68
N GLY A 55 -11.71 9.79 -14.33
CA GLY A 55 -12.67 8.74 -14.66
C GLY A 55 -13.28 8.06 -13.43
N GLU A 56 -13.50 6.75 -13.52
CA GLU A 56 -14.21 5.99 -12.49
C GLU A 56 -13.49 5.98 -11.13
N LEU A 57 -12.15 6.01 -11.13
CA LEU A 57 -11.37 6.10 -9.89
C LEU A 57 -11.63 7.44 -9.17
N ALA A 58 -11.67 8.55 -9.91
CA ALA A 58 -11.98 9.86 -9.34
C ALA A 58 -13.39 9.90 -8.76
N ILE A 59 -14.36 9.33 -9.47
CA ILE A 59 -15.76 9.22 -9.00
C ILE A 59 -15.82 8.39 -7.71
N ALA A 60 -15.12 7.26 -7.65
CA ALA A 60 -15.09 6.41 -6.46
C ALA A 60 -14.45 7.13 -5.27
N ILE A 61 -13.33 7.83 -5.47
CA ILE A 61 -12.66 8.62 -4.44
C ILE A 61 -13.57 9.75 -3.95
N ASN A 62 -14.17 10.53 -4.85
CA ASN A 62 -15.05 11.64 -4.49
C ASN A 62 -16.31 11.15 -3.78
N LYS A 63 -16.84 9.98 -4.14
CA LYS A 63 -17.97 9.37 -3.45
C LYS A 63 -17.64 9.01 -2.00
N GLU A 64 -16.49 8.41 -1.74
CA GLU A 64 -16.12 7.91 -0.40
C GLU A 64 -15.51 8.99 0.51
N PHE A 65 -14.86 9.99 -0.08
CA PHE A 65 -14.09 10.99 0.67
C PHE A 65 -14.60 12.43 0.47
N GLY A 66 -15.55 12.65 -0.43
CA GLY A 66 -16.15 13.94 -0.76
C GLY A 66 -15.39 14.70 -1.85
N SER A 67 -14.06 14.75 -1.77
CA SER A 67 -13.20 15.32 -2.82
C SER A 67 -11.82 14.67 -2.81
N PHE A 68 -11.02 14.91 -3.85
CA PHE A 68 -9.65 14.44 -3.91
C PHE A 68 -8.77 15.05 -2.81
N GLU A 69 -8.94 16.33 -2.50
CA GLU A 69 -8.21 17.02 -1.44
C GLU A 69 -8.52 16.42 -0.07
N LYS A 70 -9.80 16.14 0.21
CA LYS A 70 -10.22 15.46 1.46
C LYS A 70 -9.70 14.04 1.54
N PHE A 71 -9.60 13.34 0.40
CA PHE A 71 -8.95 12.04 0.34
C PHE A 71 -7.45 12.15 0.71
N VAL A 72 -6.70 13.07 0.12
CA VAL A 72 -5.28 13.29 0.42
C VAL A 72 -5.06 13.68 1.87
N GLU A 73 -5.88 14.58 2.42
CA GLU A 73 -5.85 14.99 3.82
C GLU A 73 -6.05 13.79 4.75
N LYS A 74 -7.11 13.01 4.53
CA LYS A 74 -7.43 11.83 5.34
C LYS A 74 -6.37 10.74 5.21
N PHE A 75 -5.82 10.56 4.01
CA PHE A 75 -4.75 9.60 3.75
C PHE A 75 -3.49 9.98 4.52
N ASN A 76 -3.04 11.23 4.39
CA ASN A 76 -1.86 11.73 5.09
C ASN A 76 -2.04 11.66 6.61
N SER A 77 -3.19 12.08 7.13
CA SER A 77 -3.52 12.04 8.57
C SER A 77 -3.45 10.62 9.14
N LYS A 78 -4.03 9.62 8.44
CA LYS A 78 -3.94 8.23 8.88
C LYS A 78 -2.54 7.66 8.79
N THR A 79 -1.83 7.98 7.71
CA THR A 79 -0.52 7.38 7.40
C THR A 79 0.58 7.95 8.29
N VAL A 80 0.55 9.25 8.59
CA VAL A 80 1.53 9.88 9.48
C VAL A 80 1.44 9.33 10.91
N ALA A 81 0.23 8.98 11.36
CA ALA A 81 -0.05 8.48 12.71
C ALA A 81 0.39 7.02 12.96
N ILE A 82 0.94 6.33 11.96
CA ILE A 82 1.49 4.99 12.13
C ILE A 82 2.63 5.03 13.15
N GLN A 83 2.48 4.30 14.25
CA GLN A 83 3.53 4.13 15.24
C GLN A 83 4.55 3.10 14.75
N GLY A 84 5.81 3.51 14.63
CA GLY A 84 6.87 2.70 14.06
C GLY A 84 6.79 2.64 12.53
N SER A 85 7.11 1.46 12.00
CA SER A 85 7.17 1.16 10.58
C SER A 85 5.80 0.78 10.01
N GLY A 86 5.53 1.15 8.76
CA GLY A 86 4.31 0.72 8.09
C GLY A 86 4.02 1.43 6.77
N TRP A 87 2.78 1.25 6.33
CA TRP A 87 2.29 1.66 5.01
C TRP A 87 0.92 2.31 5.10
N GLY A 88 0.72 3.39 4.34
CA GLY A 88 -0.60 3.92 4.02
C GLY A 88 -1.12 3.31 2.72
N TRP A 89 -2.39 2.91 2.70
CA TRP A 89 -3.01 2.26 1.54
C TRP A 89 -4.35 2.88 1.17
N LEU A 90 -4.56 3.04 -0.13
CA LEU A 90 -5.88 3.08 -0.75
C LEU A 90 -6.16 1.67 -1.30
N GLY A 91 -7.18 1.02 -0.74
CA GLY A 91 -7.61 -0.32 -1.13
C GLY A 91 -9.01 -0.33 -1.71
N PHE A 92 -9.31 -1.30 -2.58
CA PHE A 92 -10.66 -1.57 -3.06
C PHE A 92 -11.29 -2.74 -2.31
N CYS A 93 -12.48 -2.50 -1.75
CA CYS A 93 -13.29 -3.52 -1.12
C CYS A 93 -14.26 -4.13 -2.14
N LYS A 94 -13.88 -5.26 -2.76
CA LYS A 94 -14.71 -5.93 -3.78
C LYS A 94 -16.13 -6.22 -3.30
N LYS A 95 -16.30 -6.62 -2.03
CA LYS A 95 -17.61 -6.95 -1.44
C LYS A 95 -18.57 -5.76 -1.40
N LYS A 96 -18.05 -4.56 -1.15
CA LYS A 96 -18.85 -3.33 -1.02
C LYS A 96 -18.86 -2.50 -2.29
N GLY A 97 -17.90 -2.72 -3.19
CA GLY A 97 -17.69 -1.90 -4.38
C GLY A 97 -17.18 -0.50 -4.07
N VAL A 98 -16.46 -0.31 -2.96
CA VAL A 98 -15.98 1.01 -2.49
C VAL A 98 -14.47 1.01 -2.28
N VAL A 99 -13.88 2.20 -2.28
CA VAL A 99 -12.47 2.42 -1.92
C VAL A 99 -12.33 2.79 -0.45
N GLU A 100 -11.29 2.30 0.21
CA GLU A 100 -11.06 2.48 1.64
C GLU A 100 -9.61 2.92 1.91
N ILE A 101 -9.41 3.83 2.88
CA ILE A 101 -8.07 4.16 3.39
C ILE A 101 -7.77 3.30 4.61
N VAL A 102 -6.71 2.50 4.52
CA VAL A 102 -6.26 1.57 5.55
C VAL A 102 -4.76 1.71 5.76
N THR A 103 -4.30 1.47 6.99
CA THR A 103 -2.87 1.41 7.32
C THR A 103 -2.46 -0.02 7.63
N CYS A 104 -1.23 -0.39 7.28
CA CYS A 104 -0.62 -1.67 7.64
C CYS A 104 0.64 -1.42 8.46
N GLN A 105 0.83 -2.19 9.54
CA GLN A 105 2.07 -2.13 10.31
C GLN A 105 3.15 -2.95 9.62
N ASN A 106 4.40 -2.57 9.84
CA ASN A 106 5.57 -3.25 9.31
C ASN A 106 5.45 -3.53 7.81
N GLN A 107 5.57 -4.80 7.41
CA GLN A 107 5.46 -5.23 6.02
C GLN A 107 4.16 -6.00 5.73
N ASP A 108 3.14 -5.86 6.58
CA ASP A 108 1.87 -6.54 6.36
C ASP A 108 1.26 -6.13 5.02
N SER A 109 0.88 -7.13 4.22
CA SER A 109 0.25 -6.87 2.92
C SER A 109 -1.21 -6.49 3.11
N LEU A 110 -1.66 -5.45 2.40
CA LEU A 110 -3.07 -5.04 2.41
C LEU A 110 -4.03 -6.19 2.02
N SER A 111 -3.58 -7.11 1.17
CA SER A 111 -4.36 -8.27 0.72
C SER A 111 -4.80 -9.17 1.89
N THR A 112 -4.04 -9.22 2.99
CA THR A 112 -4.42 -9.97 4.21
C THR A 112 -5.64 -9.39 4.91
N LYS A 113 -6.00 -8.14 4.61
CA LYS A 113 -7.22 -7.45 5.09
C LYS A 113 -8.40 -7.61 4.14
N GLY A 114 -8.27 -8.44 3.10
CA GLY A 114 -9.33 -8.69 2.12
C GLY A 114 -9.59 -7.52 1.16
N LEU A 115 -8.66 -6.58 1.04
CA LEU A 115 -8.73 -5.44 0.14
C LEU A 115 -7.74 -5.60 -1.01
N VAL A 116 -8.12 -5.12 -2.20
CA VAL A 116 -7.22 -5.09 -3.35
C VAL A 116 -6.38 -3.80 -3.29
N PRO A 117 -5.05 -3.85 -3.25
CA PRO A 117 -4.20 -2.67 -3.17
C PRO A 117 -4.21 -1.88 -4.48
N LEU A 118 -4.53 -0.58 -4.38
CA LEU A 118 -4.54 0.36 -5.51
C LEU A 118 -3.33 1.30 -5.47
N LEU A 119 -3.17 2.01 -4.35
CA LEU A 119 -2.06 2.93 -4.07
C LEU A 119 -1.47 2.61 -2.69
N GLY A 120 -0.17 2.39 -2.62
CA GLY A 120 0.58 2.24 -1.37
C GLY A 120 1.63 3.34 -1.21
N ILE A 121 1.81 3.85 0.01
CA ILE A 121 2.89 4.77 0.36
C ILE A 121 3.66 4.20 1.56
N ASP A 122 4.96 3.98 1.36
CA ASP A 122 5.89 3.51 2.38
C ASP A 122 6.21 4.64 3.38
N VAL A 123 6.01 4.40 4.67
CA VAL A 123 6.45 5.30 5.76
C VAL A 123 7.39 4.63 6.76
N TRP A 124 8.05 3.53 6.36
CA TRP A 124 9.31 3.14 6.98
C TRP A 124 10.32 4.26 6.86
N GLU A 125 11.15 4.47 7.90
CA GLU A 125 12.12 5.57 7.91
C GLU A 125 13.08 5.47 6.71
N HIS A 126 13.47 4.28 6.27
CA HIS A 126 14.33 4.12 5.08
C HIS A 126 13.77 4.77 3.82
N ALA A 127 12.46 4.98 3.72
CA ALA A 127 11.81 5.50 2.51
C ALA A 127 12.01 7.01 2.35
N TYR A 128 12.28 7.74 3.44
CA TYR A 128 12.33 9.20 3.42
C TYR A 128 13.46 9.82 4.26
N TYR A 129 14.06 9.08 5.20
CA TYR A 129 14.91 9.67 6.23
C TYR A 129 16.13 10.38 5.66
N LEU A 130 16.73 9.89 4.56
CA LEU A 130 17.90 10.55 3.97
C LEU A 130 17.59 12.00 3.53
N GLN A 131 16.40 12.24 2.96
CA GLN A 131 15.99 13.53 2.42
C GLN A 131 15.18 14.36 3.43
N TYR A 132 14.26 13.75 4.17
CA TYR A 132 13.31 14.43 5.05
C TYR A 132 13.60 14.26 6.55
N LYS A 133 14.61 13.46 6.91
CA LYS A 133 14.99 13.16 8.31
C LYS A 133 13.77 12.69 9.11
N ASN A 134 13.55 13.26 10.30
CA ASN A 134 12.42 12.97 11.16
C ASN A 134 11.10 13.63 10.73
N VAL A 135 11.08 14.39 9.62
CA VAL A 135 9.91 15.16 9.17
C VAL A 135 9.04 14.34 8.21
N ARG A 136 8.52 13.20 8.69
CA ARG A 136 7.57 12.35 7.95
C ARG A 136 6.39 13.11 7.31
N PRO A 137 5.76 14.11 7.96
CA PRO A 137 4.70 14.89 7.32
C PRO A 137 5.12 15.57 6.02
N GLU A 138 6.37 16.05 5.93
CA GLU A 138 6.87 16.73 4.74
C GLU A 138 7.08 15.75 3.58
N TYR A 139 7.53 14.52 3.86
CA TYR A 139 7.55 13.45 2.87
C TYR A 139 6.14 13.15 2.34
N LEU A 140 5.16 12.99 3.23
CA LEU A 140 3.77 12.72 2.85
C LEU A 140 3.11 13.88 2.10
N LYS A 141 3.57 15.12 2.28
CA LYS A 141 3.13 16.26 1.48
C LYS A 141 3.68 16.20 0.05
N ASN A 142 4.94 15.77 -0.11
CA ASN A 142 5.64 15.80 -1.40
C ASN A 142 5.41 14.56 -2.27
N ILE A 143 5.16 13.38 -1.68
CA ILE A 143 5.00 12.12 -2.41
C ILE A 143 3.88 12.16 -3.47
N TRP A 144 2.84 12.97 -3.25
CA TRP A 144 1.72 13.13 -4.19
C TRP A 144 2.15 13.65 -5.56
N ARG A 145 3.26 14.40 -5.66
CA ARG A 145 3.79 14.94 -6.92
C ARG A 145 4.32 13.87 -7.87
N VAL A 146 4.56 12.67 -7.36
CA VAL A 146 5.11 11.54 -8.13
C VAL A 146 4.17 10.35 -8.17
N VAL A 147 2.94 10.46 -7.66
CA VAL A 147 1.95 9.38 -7.75
C VAL A 147 1.51 9.19 -9.20
N ASN A 148 1.59 7.96 -9.69
CA ASN A 148 1.17 7.56 -11.02
C ASN A 148 -0.31 7.13 -11.00
N TRP A 149 -1.22 8.10 -11.16
CA TRP A 149 -2.67 7.85 -11.15
C TRP A 149 -3.16 6.91 -12.26
N LYS A 150 -2.45 6.84 -13.39
CA LYS A 150 -2.76 5.88 -14.45
C LYS A 150 -2.61 4.45 -13.95
N ASN A 151 -1.52 4.14 -13.25
CA ASN A 151 -1.32 2.80 -12.68
C ASN A 151 -2.38 2.47 -11.61
N VAL A 152 -2.72 3.43 -10.75
CA VAL A 152 -3.75 3.26 -9.71
C VAL A 152 -5.11 2.98 -10.36
N ALA A 153 -5.46 3.70 -11.42
CA ALA A 153 -6.70 3.48 -12.18
C ALA A 153 -6.71 2.10 -12.86
N GLU A 154 -5.62 1.68 -13.50
CA GLU A 154 -5.53 0.33 -14.10
C GLU A 154 -5.71 -0.79 -13.07
N ARG A 155 -5.19 -0.62 -11.86
CA ARG A 155 -5.40 -1.56 -10.74
C ARG A 155 -6.86 -1.58 -10.31
N PHE A 156 -7.49 -0.41 -10.23
CA PHE A 156 -8.91 -0.28 -9.87
C PHE A 156 -9.81 -0.97 -10.90
N GLU A 157 -9.60 -0.73 -12.20
CA GLU A 157 -10.35 -1.37 -13.28
C GLU A 157 -10.21 -2.89 -13.25
N LYS A 158 -9.00 -3.41 -13.04
CA LYS A 158 -8.75 -4.85 -12.90
C LYS A 158 -9.43 -5.42 -11.64
N ALA A 159 -9.52 -4.65 -10.58
CA ALA A 159 -10.13 -5.08 -9.33
C ALA A 159 -11.67 -5.14 -9.40
N LYS A 160 -12.30 -4.32 -10.26
CA LYS A 160 -13.74 -4.31 -10.50
C LYS A 160 -14.24 -5.49 -11.33
N ARG A 161 -13.37 -6.07 -12.17
CA ARG A 161 -13.64 -7.32 -12.89
C ARG A 161 -13.57 -8.51 -11.95
#